data_AF-A0ABD1QPH9-F1
#
_entry.id   AF-A0ABD1QPH9-F1
#
_cell.length_a   1.000
_cell.length_b   1.000
_cell.length_c   1.000
_cell.angle_alpha   90.00
_cell.angle_beta   90.00
_cell.angle_gamma   90.00
#
_symmetry.space_group_name_H-M   'P 1'
#
loop_
_entity.id
_entity.type
_entity.pdbx_description
1 polymer ?
#
loop_
_entity_poly.entity_id
_entity_poly.type
_entity_poly.pdbx_seq_one_letter_code
_entity_poly.pdbx_strand_id
1 'polypeptide(L)'
;MIDPFFLFVPAVVAEYGRLAQLERVVQRFTELTIAHKGEVKVIVTSVIILRSDPWEYSPSMAGNFLPAAKLTASGRPVLDSGEVECSLLSTVDLISEDLSAFPHLKSGLLILTTHRLLWLPSDSNTPNITTAVYIPLSTIQHIFSTKKSIKSMFHSPRIRFQVSTTPEGQVSEKGLKSLVITLVLRGKMDTDSFLGKFWDAWRGQAWEASGSATESGSGSRSRESSELLAVKMPVVGVSGILRKEQEMWESTDKSLQDAFQDLNALMSKAKEMVVLAERMRLKLLSGSNNQTSGTNDEDMGTKEEMQDWLLSVGIASPVTKESAGALYHQQLSRQLADFVKKPLERAGGMINLIDIYCLFNRARGTELISPDDLRQACSLWEKFDIPVMLRKFDSGVMVIQNKTHSDDEVFSRIRSLVSKPDALRTGISASDAAMTLGVAPAMAKEYLLAAEGKGLLCRDVSPDGFRFHINLFPEISPDDRYLVKDHGIYSMWISAVSSS
;
A
#
# COMPACT_ATOMS: atom_id res chain seq x y z
N MET A 1 38.44 56.53 2.49
CA MET A 1 38.63 55.43 3.44
C MET A 1 37.27 55.23 4.09
N ILE A 2 36.49 54.27 3.59
CA ILE A 2 35.14 53.99 4.09
C ILE A 2 35.24 52.60 4.71
N ASP A 3 35.08 52.52 6.03
CA ASP A 3 35.13 51.28 6.78
C ASP A 3 34.08 50.29 6.26
N PRO A 4 34.42 49.01 6.03
CA PRO A 4 33.43 48.01 5.68
C PRO A 4 32.51 47.77 6.89
N PHE A 5 31.24 48.16 6.75
CA PHE A 5 30.19 47.85 7.71
C PHE A 5 30.01 46.33 7.81
N PHE A 6 30.37 45.73 8.95
CA PHE A 6 30.13 44.31 9.22
C PHE A 6 28.76 44.15 9.89
N LEU A 7 27.80 43.56 9.17
CA LEU A 7 26.48 43.24 9.71
C LEU A 7 26.52 41.85 10.37
N PHE A 8 26.39 41.78 11.69
CA PHE A 8 26.28 40.52 12.43
C PHE A 8 24.81 40.12 12.57
N VAL A 9 24.37 39.09 11.84
CA VAL A 9 23.04 38.49 12.00
C VAL A 9 23.18 37.15 12.73
N PRO A 10 22.79 37.05 14.02
CA PRO A 10 22.77 35.75 14.71
C PRO A 10 21.63 34.88 14.16
N ALA A 11 21.96 33.69 13.65
CA ALA A 11 20.99 32.69 13.20
C ALA A 11 21.01 31.47 14.14
N VAL A 12 19.85 31.09 14.67
CA VAL A 12 19.69 29.93 15.57
C VAL A 12 19.33 28.70 14.73
N VAL A 13 20.13 27.64 14.84
CA VAL A 13 19.90 26.35 14.15
C VAL A 13 19.17 25.40 15.09
N ALA A 14 17.97 24.96 14.70
CA ALA A 14 17.23 23.92 15.41
C ALA A 14 17.45 22.53 14.76
N GLU A 15 17.26 21.50 15.57
CA GLU A 15 17.73 20.10 15.49
C GLU A 15 17.65 19.35 14.13
N TYR A 16 18.52 18.34 14.01
CA TYR A 16 18.66 17.35 12.92
C TYR A 16 19.21 17.85 11.58
N GLY A 17 20.21 18.73 11.61
CA GLY A 17 21.15 18.90 10.49
C GLY A 17 20.55 19.39 9.17
N ARG A 18 19.31 19.89 9.17
CA ARG A 18 18.70 20.60 8.05
C ARG A 18 18.20 21.96 8.54
N LEU A 19 18.68 23.02 7.90
CA LEU A 19 18.22 24.39 8.10
C LEU A 19 16.75 24.48 7.65
N ALA A 20 15.80 24.28 8.57
CA ALA A 20 14.36 24.30 8.30
C ALA A 20 13.85 25.64 7.73
N GLN A 21 14.71 26.68 7.69
CA GLN A 21 14.41 28.00 7.19
C GLN A 21 15.46 28.49 6.17
N LEU A 22 16.17 27.58 5.49
CA LEU A 22 17.21 27.93 4.52
C LEU A 22 16.70 28.92 3.46
N GLU A 23 15.50 28.71 2.93
CA GLU A 23 14.88 29.62 1.96
C GLU A 23 14.68 31.03 2.53
N ARG A 24 14.28 31.14 3.80
CA ARG A 24 14.06 32.43 4.47
C ARG A 24 15.38 33.15 4.77
N VAL A 25 16.43 32.38 5.10
CA VAL A 25 17.79 32.89 5.28
C VAL A 25 18.35 33.38 3.95
N VAL A 26 18.23 32.58 2.88
CA VAL A 26 18.65 32.94 1.51
C VAL A 26 17.88 34.16 1.01
N GLN A 27 16.58 34.24 1.28
CA GLN A 27 15.75 35.37 0.86
C GLN A 27 16.17 36.67 1.56
N ARG A 28 16.38 36.64 2.89
CA ARG A 28 16.93 37.80 3.60
C ARG A 28 18.35 38.14 3.18
N PHE A 29 19.16 37.15 2.84
CA PHE A 29 20.50 37.36 2.29
C PHE A 29 20.45 38.08 0.95
N THR A 30 19.53 37.66 0.08
CA THR A 30 19.32 38.24 -1.25
C THR A 30 18.82 39.68 -1.13
N GLU A 31 17.87 39.95 -0.25
CA GLU A 31 17.38 41.31 0.06
C GLU A 31 18.51 42.22 0.57
N LEU A 32 19.39 41.72 1.46
CA LEU A 32 20.53 42.47 1.99
C LEU A 32 21.61 42.73 0.92
N THR A 33 21.87 41.76 0.04
CA THR A 33 22.85 41.90 -1.05
C THR A 33 22.36 42.88 -2.13
N ILE A 34 21.05 42.94 -2.36
CA ILE A 34 20.42 43.92 -3.26
C ILE A 34 20.47 45.33 -2.64
N ALA A 35 20.27 45.44 -1.32
CA ALA A 35 20.28 46.72 -0.60
C ALA A 35 21.69 47.35 -0.52
N HIS A 36 22.74 46.54 -0.41
CA HIS A 36 24.12 47.01 -0.31
C HIS A 36 24.94 46.41 -1.45
N LYS A 37 25.09 47.14 -2.56
CA LYS A 37 25.88 46.78 -3.76
C LYS A 37 27.36 46.51 -3.46
N GLY A 38 27.68 45.41 -2.76
CA GLY A 38 29.01 45.01 -2.34
C GLY A 38 29.04 43.56 -1.83
N GLU A 39 30.22 42.93 -1.90
CA GLU A 39 30.43 41.52 -1.54
C GLU A 39 30.23 41.26 -0.04
N VAL A 40 29.32 40.36 0.30
CA VAL A 40 29.07 39.92 1.69
C VAL A 40 29.86 38.65 1.96
N LYS A 41 30.75 38.67 2.97
CA LYS A 41 31.57 37.52 3.38
C LYS A 41 31.00 36.90 4.67
N VAL A 42 30.59 35.63 4.62
CA VAL A 42 30.02 34.91 5.78
C VAL A 42 31.07 34.01 6.40
N ILE A 43 31.26 34.12 7.72
CA ILE A 43 32.14 33.25 8.51
C ILE A 43 31.28 32.67 9.66
N VAL A 44 31.16 31.34 9.72
CA VAL A 44 30.48 30.64 10.82
C VAL A 44 31.49 30.46 11.96
N THR A 45 31.24 31.11 13.10
CA THR A 45 32.24 31.18 14.19
C THR A 45 32.02 30.18 15.32
N SER A 46 30.77 29.76 15.61
CA SER A 46 30.48 28.88 16.75
C SER A 46 29.22 28.03 16.56
N VAL A 47 29.26 26.76 16.98
CA VAL A 47 28.08 25.89 17.10
C VAL A 47 27.74 25.76 18.59
N ILE A 48 26.62 26.36 19.02
CA ILE A 48 26.17 26.28 20.42
C ILE A 48 25.23 25.08 20.55
N ILE A 49 25.65 24.07 21.30
CA ILE A 49 24.77 22.98 21.74
C ILE A 49 24.01 23.49 22.96
N LEU A 50 22.70 23.76 22.80
CA LEU A 50 21.85 24.11 23.92
C LEU A 50 21.65 22.87 24.80
N ARG A 51 22.31 22.84 25.98
CA ARG A 51 21.98 21.92 27.06
C ARG A 51 20.63 22.34 27.63
N SER A 52 19.70 21.38 27.68
CA SER A 52 18.43 21.48 28.39
C SER A 52 18.70 21.35 29.89
N ASP A 53 18.64 22.46 30.62
CA ASP A 53 18.55 22.45 32.09
C ASP A 53 17.32 23.24 32.57
N PRO A 54 16.80 22.88 33.76
CA PRO A 54 15.38 22.83 34.02
C PRO A 54 14.89 24.04 34.83
N TRP A 55 13.92 24.76 34.27
CA TRP A 55 13.09 25.68 35.05
C TRP A 55 11.69 25.09 35.16
N GLU A 56 11.25 24.98 36.41
CA GLU A 56 9.97 24.51 36.94
C GLU A 56 8.79 24.60 35.95
N TYR A 57 8.32 23.44 35.47
CA TYR A 57 7.12 23.35 34.66
C TYR A 57 5.92 22.92 35.52
N SER A 58 4.95 23.83 35.58
CA SER A 58 3.58 23.61 36.00
C SER A 58 2.84 22.62 35.07
N PRO A 59 1.72 22.01 35.51
CA PRO A 59 1.16 20.81 34.88
C PRO A 59 0.54 21.07 33.50
N SER A 60 0.90 20.23 32.53
CA SER A 60 0.18 19.88 31.28
C SER A 60 -0.58 20.99 30.50
N MET A 61 0.03 21.58 29.47
CA MET A 61 -0.65 22.50 28.53
C MET A 61 -1.73 21.85 27.64
N ALA A 62 -1.79 20.52 27.52
CA ALA A 62 -2.81 19.84 26.69
C ALA A 62 -4.21 19.80 27.36
N GLY A 63 -4.26 19.82 28.69
CA GLY A 63 -5.52 19.78 29.46
C GLY A 63 -6.36 21.06 29.42
N ASN A 64 -5.79 22.16 28.89
CA ASN A 64 -6.46 23.46 28.85
C ASN A 64 -7.40 23.63 27.65
N PHE A 65 -7.21 22.87 26.57
CA PHE A 65 -7.95 23.04 25.32
C PHE A 65 -8.90 21.89 25.00
N LEU A 66 -8.47 20.65 25.28
CA LEU A 66 -9.25 19.44 25.04
C LEU A 66 -9.48 18.68 26.35
N PRO A 67 -10.67 18.11 26.57
CA PRO A 67 -10.93 17.28 27.73
C PRO A 67 -10.11 15.98 27.68
N ALA A 68 -9.63 15.53 28.84
CA ALA A 68 -8.85 14.30 28.98
C ALA A 68 -9.74 13.05 28.91
N ALA A 69 -9.31 12.05 28.13
CA ALA A 69 -9.99 10.77 27.98
C ALA A 69 -9.56 9.79 29.09
N LYS A 70 -10.53 9.05 29.64
CA LYS A 70 -10.26 7.99 30.63
C LYS A 70 -9.79 6.73 29.92
N LEU A 71 -8.68 6.16 30.36
CA LEU A 71 -8.12 4.92 29.83
C LEU A 71 -8.21 3.79 30.86
N THR A 72 -8.35 2.56 30.39
CA THR A 72 -8.18 1.33 31.17
C THR A 72 -6.71 1.10 31.51
N ALA A 73 -6.43 0.17 32.43
CA ALA A 73 -5.05 -0.27 32.73
C ALA A 73 -4.30 -0.84 31.50
N SER A 74 -5.03 -1.27 30.47
CA SER A 74 -4.48 -1.75 29.19
C SER A 74 -4.32 -0.66 28.12
N GLY A 75 -4.55 0.61 28.47
CA GLY A 75 -4.40 1.75 27.55
C GLY A 75 -5.55 1.92 26.54
N ARG A 76 -6.71 1.26 26.75
CA ARG A 76 -7.89 1.43 25.89
C ARG A 76 -8.82 2.51 26.44
N PRO A 77 -9.50 3.30 25.60
CA PRO A 77 -10.52 4.25 26.08
C PRO A 77 -11.67 3.57 26.81
N VAL A 78 -12.13 4.17 27.90
CA VAL A 78 -13.36 3.76 28.59
C VAL A 78 -14.55 4.39 27.89
N LEU A 79 -15.36 3.57 27.22
CA LEU A 79 -16.55 4.00 26.47
C LEU A 79 -17.74 4.25 27.41
N ASP A 80 -18.55 5.25 27.09
CA ASP A 80 -19.79 5.58 27.80
C ASP A 80 -20.93 4.60 27.41
N SER A 81 -22.01 4.56 28.20
CA SER A 81 -23.11 3.62 27.97
C SER A 81 -23.81 3.91 26.63
N GLY A 82 -23.77 2.96 25.69
CA GLY A 82 -24.32 3.14 24.33
C GLY A 82 -23.34 3.78 23.33
N GLU A 83 -22.11 4.08 23.75
CA GLU A 83 -21.04 4.53 22.86
C GLU A 83 -20.43 3.34 22.12
N VAL A 84 -20.35 3.43 20.79
CA VAL A 84 -19.82 2.36 19.91
C VAL A 84 -18.67 2.93 19.09
N GLU A 85 -17.61 2.13 18.91
CA GLU A 85 -16.49 2.46 18.03
C GLU A 85 -16.88 2.29 16.56
N CYS A 86 -16.73 3.36 15.76
CA CYS A 86 -17.10 3.40 14.35
C CYS A 86 -15.88 3.21 13.43
N SER A 87 -14.73 3.76 13.81
CA SER A 87 -13.51 3.68 13.00
C SER A 87 -12.26 3.99 13.83
N LEU A 88 -11.13 3.42 13.41
CA LEU A 88 -9.82 3.63 14.03
C LEU A 88 -8.79 3.99 12.97
N LEU A 89 -7.95 4.99 13.26
CA LEU A 89 -6.87 5.43 12.39
C LEU A 89 -5.56 5.60 13.16
N SER A 90 -4.46 5.07 12.64
CA SER A 90 -3.12 5.28 13.20
C SER A 90 -2.44 6.50 12.57
N THR A 91 -1.38 6.98 13.23
CA THR A 91 -0.46 8.01 12.70
C THR A 91 -1.16 9.30 12.25
N VAL A 92 -2.08 9.79 13.08
CA VAL A 92 -2.82 11.04 12.83
C VAL A 92 -2.28 12.18 13.69
N ASP A 93 -2.03 13.33 13.06
CA ASP A 93 -1.77 14.57 13.81
C ASP A 93 -3.05 15.39 13.99
N LEU A 94 -3.17 16.02 15.15
CA LEU A 94 -4.19 17.00 15.45
C LEU A 94 -3.56 18.38 15.52
N ILE A 95 -3.99 19.28 14.64
CA ILE A 95 -3.44 20.63 14.52
C ILE A 95 -4.59 21.65 14.45
N SER A 96 -4.36 22.87 14.93
CA SER A 96 -5.24 24.01 14.67
C SER A 96 -4.43 25.15 14.07
N GLU A 97 -4.93 25.74 12.98
CA GLU A 97 -4.27 26.87 12.30
C GLU A 97 -4.71 28.21 12.90
N ASP A 98 -5.85 28.26 13.60
CA ASP A 98 -6.42 29.50 14.12
C ASP A 98 -5.83 29.92 15.48
N LEU A 99 -5.30 28.95 16.25
CA LEU A 99 -4.72 29.17 17.57
C LEU A 99 -3.29 28.65 17.63
N SER A 100 -2.31 29.57 17.66
CA SER A 100 -0.88 29.25 17.81
C SER A 100 -0.55 28.55 19.13
N ALA A 101 -1.40 28.70 20.15
CA ALA A 101 -1.27 28.06 21.46
C ALA A 101 -1.87 26.64 21.52
N PHE A 102 -2.57 26.19 20.46
CA PHE A 102 -3.18 24.86 20.44
C PHE A 102 -2.09 23.78 20.41
N PRO A 103 -2.19 22.72 21.24
CA PRO A 103 -1.17 21.68 21.31
C PRO A 103 -1.09 20.93 19.98
N HIS A 104 0.10 20.88 19.38
CA HIS A 104 0.34 20.12 18.17
C HIS A 104 0.55 18.64 18.52
N LEU A 105 -0.54 17.87 18.49
CA LEU A 105 -0.51 16.44 18.82
C LEU A 105 -0.06 15.66 17.59
N LYS A 106 1.09 14.97 17.67
CA LYS A 106 1.71 14.30 16.52
C LYS A 106 1.62 12.78 16.62
N SER A 107 1.41 12.13 15.48
CA SER A 107 1.51 10.68 15.30
C SER A 107 0.71 9.85 16.32
N GLY A 108 -0.53 10.21 16.59
CA GLY A 108 -1.38 9.46 17.52
C GLY A 108 -2.34 8.48 16.85
N LEU A 109 -2.95 7.64 17.68
CA LEU A 109 -4.07 6.78 17.35
C LEU A 109 -5.38 7.58 17.52
N LEU A 110 -6.11 7.76 16.43
CA LEU A 110 -7.41 8.41 16.41
C LEU A 110 -8.52 7.36 16.39
N ILE A 111 -9.48 7.47 17.29
CA ILE A 111 -10.63 6.57 17.38
C ILE A 111 -11.91 7.40 17.26
N LEU A 112 -12.73 7.09 16.26
CA LEU A 112 -14.05 7.67 16.06
C LEU A 112 -15.09 6.78 16.72
N THR A 113 -15.87 7.34 17.65
CA THR A 113 -17.04 6.69 18.22
C THR A 113 -18.32 7.39 17.79
N THR A 114 -19.47 6.86 18.20
CA THR A 114 -20.78 7.51 17.99
C THR A 114 -20.95 8.82 18.77
N HIS A 115 -20.09 9.10 19.76
CA HIS A 115 -20.23 10.26 20.67
C HIS A 115 -19.05 11.23 20.61
N ARG A 116 -17.83 10.76 20.33
CA ARG A 116 -16.61 11.58 20.37
C ARG A 116 -15.52 11.07 19.44
N LEU A 117 -14.58 11.96 19.17
CA LEU A 117 -13.32 11.68 18.50
C LEU A 117 -12.20 11.62 19.54
N LEU A 118 -11.63 10.44 19.77
CA LEU A 118 -10.57 10.19 20.75
C LEU A 118 -9.20 10.23 20.07
N TRP A 119 -8.20 10.82 20.72
CA TRP A 119 -6.81 10.79 20.29
C TRP A 119 -5.91 10.26 21.40
N LEU A 120 -5.12 9.23 21.10
CA LEU A 120 -4.18 8.60 22.01
C LEU A 120 -2.74 8.75 21.49
N PRO A 121 -1.76 9.03 22.34
CA PRO A 121 -0.35 9.07 21.93
C PRO A 121 0.18 7.67 21.57
N SER A 122 0.99 7.57 20.51
CA SER A 122 1.49 6.28 20.00
C SER A 122 2.73 5.73 20.72
N ASP A 123 3.46 6.55 21.49
CA ASP A 123 4.71 6.15 22.16
C ASP A 123 4.68 6.50 23.65
N SER A 124 4.75 5.48 24.51
CA SER A 124 4.96 5.63 25.96
C SER A 124 6.40 5.93 26.36
N ASN A 125 7.33 6.08 25.39
CA ASN A 125 8.77 6.19 25.63
C ASN A 125 9.32 7.62 25.67
N THR A 126 8.47 8.64 25.52
CA THR A 126 8.85 10.03 25.81
C THR A 126 8.25 10.46 27.15
N PRO A 127 9.04 10.91 28.14
CA PRO A 127 8.55 11.30 29.47
C PRO A 127 7.78 12.63 29.47
N ASN A 128 7.39 13.13 28.29
CA ASN A 128 6.54 14.29 28.15
C ASN A 128 5.08 13.82 28.10
N ILE A 129 4.44 13.91 29.27
CA ILE A 129 3.02 13.72 29.56
C ILE A 129 2.14 14.24 28.41
N THR A 130 1.68 13.35 27.55
CA THR A 130 0.51 13.60 26.69
C THR A 130 -0.59 12.67 27.17
N THR A 131 -1.57 13.23 27.87
CA THR A 131 -2.78 12.51 28.26
C THR A 131 -3.60 12.25 27.00
N ALA A 132 -4.30 11.10 26.93
CA ALA A 132 -5.29 10.89 25.89
C ALA A 132 -6.36 11.99 25.99
N VAL A 133 -6.83 12.48 24.85
CA VAL A 133 -7.79 13.59 24.76
C VAL A 133 -8.95 13.20 23.87
N TYR A 134 -10.06 13.92 23.97
CA TYR A 134 -11.21 13.71 23.09
C TYR A 134 -11.89 15.02 22.66
N ILE A 135 -12.62 14.95 21.55
CA ILE A 135 -13.48 16.01 21.03
C ILE A 135 -14.91 15.45 20.97
N PRO A 136 -15.87 15.97 21.74
CA PRO A 136 -17.27 15.54 21.64
C PRO A 136 -17.85 15.90 20.27
N LEU A 137 -18.55 14.96 19.63
CA LEU A 137 -19.18 15.20 18.33
C LEU A 137 -20.27 16.27 18.39
N SER A 138 -20.91 16.44 19.56
CA SER A 138 -21.88 17.50 19.84
C SER A 138 -21.30 18.92 19.70
N THR A 139 -19.99 19.09 19.84
CA THR A 139 -19.32 20.40 19.68
C THR A 139 -19.00 20.74 18.24
N ILE A 140 -19.10 19.77 17.32
CA ILE A 140 -18.79 19.99 15.91
C ILE A 140 -19.95 20.73 15.25
N GLN A 141 -19.67 21.90 14.70
CA GLN A 141 -20.63 22.72 13.98
C GLN A 141 -20.64 22.42 12.49
N HIS A 142 -19.48 22.14 11.91
CA HIS A 142 -19.34 21.93 10.48
C HIS A 142 -18.12 21.06 10.14
N ILE A 143 -18.30 20.10 9.25
CA ILE A 143 -17.21 19.28 8.67
C ILE A 143 -16.96 19.78 7.25
N PHE A 144 -15.74 20.18 6.94
CA PHE A 144 -15.42 20.71 5.61
C PHE A 144 -15.24 19.58 4.59
N SER A 145 -15.89 19.72 3.43
CA SER A 145 -15.61 18.89 2.26
C SER A 145 -14.14 19.02 1.84
N THR A 146 -13.49 17.89 1.58
CA THR A 146 -12.15 17.88 0.98
C THR A 146 -12.28 18.32 -0.48
N LYS A 147 -11.76 19.51 -0.82
CA LYS A 147 -11.67 19.95 -2.22
C LYS A 147 -10.53 19.15 -2.88
N LYS A 148 -10.85 18.24 -3.79
CA LYS A 148 -9.86 17.51 -4.61
C LYS A 148 -9.16 18.51 -5.53
N SER A 149 -8.05 19.07 -5.06
CA SER A 149 -7.21 20.01 -5.81
C SER A 149 -5.92 19.30 -6.21
N ILE A 150 -5.40 19.59 -7.41
CA ILE A 150 -4.15 19.02 -7.94
C ILE A 150 -2.97 19.20 -6.95
N LYS A 151 -2.99 20.23 -6.09
CA LYS A 151 -1.98 20.45 -5.04
C LYS A 151 -2.05 19.45 -3.88
N SER A 152 -3.15 18.71 -3.71
CA SER A 152 -3.30 17.70 -2.64
C SER A 152 -2.66 16.34 -2.97
N MET A 153 -2.14 16.15 -4.19
CA MET A 153 -1.41 14.92 -4.55
C MET A 153 -0.01 14.84 -3.88
N PHE A 154 0.52 15.97 -3.41
CA PHE A 154 1.86 16.07 -2.83
C PHE A 154 1.88 16.24 -1.31
N HIS A 155 0.70 16.25 -0.66
CA HIS A 155 0.56 16.48 0.78
C HIS A 155 -0.29 15.40 1.43
N SER A 156 -0.01 15.09 2.69
CA SER A 156 -0.84 14.21 3.52
C SER A 156 -2.30 14.67 3.50
N PRO A 157 -3.29 13.75 3.36
CA PRO A 157 -4.71 14.11 3.38
C PRO A 157 -5.09 14.87 4.66
N ARG A 158 -5.90 15.92 4.52
CA ARG A 158 -6.30 16.80 5.61
C ARG A 158 -7.82 16.83 5.73
N ILE A 159 -8.34 16.45 6.90
CA ILE A 159 -9.77 16.60 7.21
C ILE A 159 -9.90 17.79 8.16
N ARG A 160 -10.74 18.76 7.80
CA ARG A 160 -10.98 19.95 8.61
C ARG A 160 -12.40 19.93 9.14
N PHE A 161 -12.57 20.33 10.38
CA PHE A 161 -13.89 20.54 10.98
C PHE A 161 -13.82 21.68 12.01
N GLN A 162 -14.96 22.32 12.21
CA GLN A 162 -15.14 23.47 13.09
C GLN A 162 -15.84 23.01 14.37
N VAL A 163 -15.27 23.36 15.52
CA VAL A 163 -15.80 23.07 16.85
C VAL A 163 -16.15 24.34 17.62
N SER A 164 -17.13 24.27 18.51
CA SER A 164 -17.47 25.33 19.45
C SER A 164 -16.47 25.38 20.61
N THR A 165 -16.00 26.57 20.96
CA THR A 165 -15.06 26.79 22.08
C THR A 165 -15.53 27.90 23.01
N THR A 166 -15.14 27.80 24.28
CA THR A 166 -15.26 28.88 25.27
C THR A 166 -14.36 30.07 24.89
N PRO A 167 -14.58 31.27 25.46
CA PRO A 167 -13.71 32.42 25.22
C PRO A 167 -12.22 32.17 25.55
N GLU A 168 -11.95 31.23 26.45
CA GLU A 168 -10.62 30.75 26.88
C GLU A 168 -10.01 29.70 25.92
N GLY A 169 -10.74 29.28 24.89
CA GLY A 169 -10.27 28.34 23.85
C GLY A 169 -10.54 26.87 24.12
N GLN A 170 -11.26 26.52 25.20
CA GLN A 170 -11.56 25.13 25.54
C GLN A 170 -12.79 24.63 24.76
N VAL A 171 -12.73 23.41 24.23
CA VAL A 171 -13.84 22.82 23.46
C VAL A 171 -15.04 22.53 24.38
N SER A 172 -16.20 23.11 24.06
CA SER A 172 -17.43 23.01 24.87
C SER A 172 -18.69 23.21 24.02
N GLU A 173 -19.78 22.52 24.36
CA GLU A 173 -21.06 22.55 23.63
C GLU A 173 -21.72 23.94 23.62
N LYS A 174 -21.51 24.74 24.68
CA LYS A 174 -22.04 26.11 24.82
C LYS A 174 -20.99 27.17 24.48
N GLY A 175 -20.14 26.88 23.50
CA GLY A 175 -19.06 27.78 23.08
C GLY A 175 -19.57 29.01 22.31
N LEU A 176 -19.02 30.19 22.62
CA LEU A 176 -19.32 31.46 21.95
C LEU A 176 -18.41 31.71 20.74
N LYS A 177 -17.28 31.01 20.65
CA LYS A 177 -16.31 31.10 19.56
C LYS A 177 -16.25 29.78 18.80
N SER A 178 -15.69 29.81 17.60
CA SER A 178 -15.47 28.62 16.79
C SER A 178 -13.99 28.44 16.47
N LEU A 179 -13.51 27.21 16.54
CA LEU A 179 -12.12 26.82 16.26
C LEU A 179 -12.09 25.78 15.13
N VAL A 180 -11.23 25.98 14.13
CA VAL A 180 -11.00 24.93 13.12
C VAL A 180 -9.88 24.00 13.57
N ILE A 181 -10.23 22.72 13.65
CA ILE A 181 -9.30 21.63 13.90
C ILE A 181 -9.07 20.88 12.60
N THR A 182 -7.81 20.54 12.34
CA THR A 182 -7.36 19.80 11.16
C THR A 182 -6.70 18.49 11.59
N LEU A 183 -7.25 17.38 11.09
CA LEU A 183 -6.63 16.06 11.14
C LEU A 183 -5.69 15.93 9.96
N VAL A 184 -4.42 15.67 10.22
CA VAL A 184 -3.42 15.36 9.18
C VAL A 184 -3.15 13.87 9.21
N LEU A 185 -3.58 13.17 8.17
CA LEU A 185 -3.50 11.73 8.06
C LEU A 185 -2.16 11.34 7.43
N ARG A 186 -1.20 10.85 8.24
CA ARG A 186 0.09 10.39 7.71
C ARG A 186 0.02 8.88 7.45
N GLY A 187 0.02 8.47 6.19
CA GLY A 187 0.04 7.05 5.81
C GLY A 187 -0.87 6.73 4.61
N LYS A 188 -0.79 5.48 4.11
CA LYS A 188 -1.73 4.96 3.10
C LYS A 188 -3.01 4.52 3.81
N MET A 189 -3.94 5.45 4.01
CA MET A 189 -5.21 5.20 4.68
C MET A 189 -6.38 5.69 3.84
N ASP A 190 -7.49 4.97 3.89
CA ASP A 190 -8.71 5.31 3.15
C ASP A 190 -9.42 6.50 3.80
N THR A 191 -9.02 7.70 3.38
CA THR A 191 -9.50 8.98 3.90
C THR A 191 -10.98 9.19 3.58
N ASP A 192 -11.42 8.76 2.39
CA ASP A 192 -12.80 8.95 1.93
C ASP A 192 -13.75 8.06 2.73
N SER A 193 -13.36 6.82 3.04
CA SER A 193 -14.11 5.90 3.92
C SER A 193 -14.23 6.43 5.36
N PHE A 194 -13.13 6.93 5.94
CA PHE A 194 -13.18 7.53 7.28
C PHE A 194 -14.07 8.78 7.31
N LEU A 195 -13.95 9.66 6.31
CA LEU A 195 -14.77 10.86 6.23
C LEU A 195 -16.26 10.51 6.13
N GLY A 196 -16.63 9.50 5.34
CA GLY A 196 -18.01 8.99 5.28
C GLY A 196 -18.53 8.55 6.66
N LYS A 197 -17.78 7.70 7.36
CA LYS A 197 -18.13 7.25 8.73
C LYS A 197 -18.21 8.40 9.73
N PHE A 198 -17.34 9.39 9.61
CA PHE A 198 -17.35 10.58 10.46
C PHE A 198 -18.62 11.42 10.24
N TRP A 199 -19.03 11.60 8.99
CA TRP A 199 -20.30 12.24 8.64
C TRP A 199 -21.50 11.46 9.17
N ASP A 200 -21.51 10.14 9.07
CA ASP A 200 -22.61 9.30 9.54
C ASP A 200 -22.72 9.34 11.08
N ALA A 201 -21.59 9.27 11.79
CA ALA A 201 -21.57 9.40 13.24
C ALA A 201 -22.06 10.78 13.71
N TRP A 202 -21.63 11.85 13.03
CA TRP A 202 -22.06 13.22 13.35
C TRP A 202 -23.55 13.45 13.04
N ARG A 203 -24.06 12.98 11.90
CA ARG A 203 -25.48 13.08 11.55
C ARG A 203 -26.37 12.16 12.39
N GLY A 204 -25.82 11.07 12.91
CA GLY A 204 -26.55 10.12 13.73
C GLY A 204 -26.93 10.66 15.12
N GLN A 205 -26.26 11.71 15.60
CA GLN A 205 -26.54 12.41 16.87
C GLN A 205 -26.84 11.47 18.05
N ALA A 206 -26.10 10.37 18.16
CA ALA A 206 -26.38 9.32 19.15
C ALA A 206 -26.34 9.84 20.60
N TRP A 207 -25.61 10.93 20.84
CA TRP A 207 -25.51 11.61 22.13
C TRP A 207 -26.83 12.25 22.59
N GLU A 208 -27.77 12.55 21.69
CA GLU A 208 -29.08 13.12 22.07
C GLU A 208 -30.02 12.05 22.66
N ALA A 209 -29.88 10.79 22.23
CA ALA A 209 -30.71 9.68 22.72
C ALA A 209 -30.43 9.32 24.18
N SER A 210 -29.24 9.66 24.71
CA SER A 210 -28.87 9.40 26.10
C SER A 210 -29.39 10.45 27.11
N GLY A 211 -29.99 11.55 26.63
CA GLY A 211 -30.39 12.70 27.47
C GLY A 211 -31.82 12.68 28.01
N SER A 212 -32.65 11.69 27.66
CA SER A 212 -34.08 11.67 28.01
C SER A 212 -34.48 10.41 28.79
N ALA A 213 -33.91 10.23 29.99
CA ALA A 213 -34.32 9.15 30.88
C ALA A 213 -34.26 9.55 32.36
N THR A 214 -35.01 10.60 32.76
CA THR A 214 -35.46 10.78 34.16
C THR A 214 -36.58 11.83 34.28
N GLU A 215 -37.84 11.40 34.43
CA GLU A 215 -38.68 11.59 35.64
C GLU A 215 -40.17 11.33 35.36
N SER A 216 -40.79 10.67 36.33
CA SER A 216 -42.11 10.04 36.35
C SER A 216 -43.25 11.02 36.64
N GLY A 217 -44.49 10.70 36.22
CA GLY A 217 -45.67 11.35 36.79
C GLY A 217 -47.01 11.04 36.11
N SER A 218 -47.84 10.23 36.75
CA SER A 218 -49.21 9.92 36.32
C SER A 218 -50.16 11.12 36.46
N GLY A 219 -51.16 11.25 35.59
CA GLY A 219 -52.28 12.17 35.81
C GLY A 219 -53.27 12.23 34.64
N SER A 220 -54.36 11.48 34.74
CA SER A 220 -55.54 11.65 33.89
C SER A 220 -56.31 12.93 34.29
N ARG A 221 -56.66 13.79 33.33
CA ARG A 221 -58.02 14.34 33.13
C ARG A 221 -58.12 15.31 31.93
N SER A 222 -59.23 15.15 31.22
CA SER A 222 -59.81 15.93 30.10
C SER A 222 -59.96 17.44 30.33
N ARG A 223 -59.78 18.30 29.30
CA ARG A 223 -60.82 18.82 28.36
C ARG A 223 -60.29 20.03 27.52
N GLU A 224 -60.60 20.00 26.22
CA GLU A 224 -60.74 21.07 25.19
C GLU A 224 -59.97 22.42 25.26
N SER A 225 -59.20 22.75 24.20
CA SER A 225 -59.53 23.75 23.14
C SER A 225 -58.29 24.40 22.46
N SER A 226 -58.44 24.67 21.16
CA SER A 226 -57.73 25.61 20.26
C SER A 226 -56.30 25.32 19.71
N GLU A 227 -56.30 25.04 18.40
CA GLU A 227 -55.50 25.62 17.30
C GLU A 227 -53.96 25.75 17.33
N LEU A 228 -53.39 25.28 16.21
CA LEU A 228 -52.11 25.59 15.53
C LEU A 228 -50.88 24.69 15.75
N LEU A 229 -50.27 24.37 14.59
CA LEU A 229 -49.00 23.69 14.29
C LEU A 229 -49.07 22.15 14.13
N ALA A 230 -49.08 21.73 12.87
CA ALA A 230 -48.89 20.34 12.45
C ALA A 230 -47.48 19.85 12.78
N VAL A 231 -47.29 19.41 14.02
CA VAL A 231 -46.17 18.58 14.44
C VAL A 231 -46.40 17.19 13.84
N LYS A 232 -45.60 16.81 12.83
CA LYS A 232 -45.50 15.42 12.38
C LYS A 232 -44.98 14.59 13.55
N MET A 233 -45.87 13.88 14.24
CA MET A 233 -45.51 12.82 15.17
C MET A 233 -44.72 11.74 14.42
N PRO A 234 -43.57 11.26 14.92
CA PRO A 234 -42.94 10.08 14.35
C PRO A 234 -43.86 8.88 14.61
N VAL A 235 -44.25 8.18 13.55
CA VAL A 235 -45.01 6.93 13.66
C VAL A 235 -44.06 5.87 14.21
N VAL A 236 -44.08 5.65 15.53
CA VAL A 236 -43.31 4.60 16.19
C VAL A 236 -44.18 3.34 16.26
N GLY A 237 -43.85 2.34 15.46
CA GLY A 237 -44.53 1.04 15.41
C GLY A 237 -43.96 0.15 14.30
N VAL A 238 -44.31 -1.15 14.29
CA VAL A 238 -43.85 -2.14 13.29
C VAL A 238 -44.14 -1.69 11.85
N SER A 239 -45.23 -0.95 11.64
CA SER A 239 -45.55 -0.33 10.35
C SER A 239 -44.59 0.79 9.93
N GLY A 240 -43.95 1.48 10.87
CA GLY A 240 -42.92 2.50 10.60
C GLY A 240 -41.57 1.88 10.22
N ILE A 241 -41.22 0.74 10.82
CA ILE A 241 -40.02 -0.04 10.43
C ILE A 241 -40.21 -0.63 9.03
N LEU A 242 -41.37 -1.24 8.75
CA LEU A 242 -41.69 -1.76 7.40
C LEU A 242 -41.68 -0.67 6.33
N ARG A 243 -42.17 0.53 6.66
CA ARG A 243 -42.13 1.66 5.74
C ARG A 243 -40.71 2.18 5.51
N LYS A 244 -39.90 2.28 6.57
CA LYS A 244 -38.48 2.69 6.46
C LYS A 244 -37.67 1.66 5.68
N GLU A 245 -37.94 0.37 5.89
CA GLU A 245 -37.34 -0.70 5.12
C GLU A 245 -37.73 -0.56 3.64
N GLN A 246 -39.02 -0.47 3.32
CA GLN A 246 -39.49 -0.27 1.94
C GLN A 246 -38.88 0.98 1.28
N GLU A 247 -38.78 2.11 1.99
CA GLU A 247 -38.14 3.34 1.49
C GLU A 247 -36.61 3.15 1.27
N MET A 248 -35.93 2.34 2.10
CA MET A 248 -34.54 1.95 1.86
C MET A 248 -34.40 1.03 0.64
N TRP A 249 -35.31 0.09 0.45
CA TRP A 249 -35.33 -0.78 -0.74
C TRP A 249 -35.54 0.04 -2.02
N GLU A 250 -36.50 0.96 -2.03
CA GLU A 250 -36.80 1.83 -3.17
C GLU A 250 -35.65 2.82 -3.48
N SER A 251 -35.01 3.39 -2.46
CA SER A 251 -33.85 4.26 -2.67
C SER A 251 -32.60 3.49 -3.13
N THR A 252 -32.42 2.25 -2.66
CA THR A 252 -31.32 1.39 -3.12
C THR A 252 -31.54 0.92 -4.55
N ASP A 253 -32.76 0.53 -4.93
CA ASP A 253 -33.11 0.12 -6.30
C ASP A 253 -32.93 1.28 -7.28
N LYS A 254 -33.35 2.49 -6.89
CA LYS A 254 -33.12 3.70 -7.70
C LYS A 254 -31.63 4.01 -7.86
N SER A 255 -30.85 3.96 -6.78
CA SER A 255 -29.39 4.16 -6.82
C SER A 255 -28.70 3.12 -7.72
N LEU A 256 -29.17 1.87 -7.67
CA LEU A 256 -28.68 0.78 -8.50
C LEU A 256 -29.06 0.96 -9.97
N GLN A 257 -30.28 1.41 -10.29
CA GLN A 257 -30.68 1.76 -11.65
C GLN A 257 -29.90 2.96 -12.21
N ASP A 258 -29.68 4.00 -11.41
CA ASP A 258 -28.87 5.16 -11.80
C ASP A 258 -27.41 4.73 -12.07
N ALA A 259 -26.84 3.87 -11.21
CA ALA A 259 -25.52 3.29 -11.44
C ALA A 259 -25.45 2.42 -12.71
N PHE A 260 -26.51 1.67 -13.05
CA PHE A 260 -26.57 0.90 -14.30
C PHE A 260 -26.73 1.79 -15.54
N GLN A 261 -27.45 2.91 -15.45
CA GLN A 261 -27.54 3.89 -16.53
C GLN A 261 -26.19 4.56 -16.77
N ASP A 262 -25.49 4.95 -15.71
CA ASP A 262 -24.14 5.53 -15.80
C ASP A 262 -23.13 4.52 -16.36
N LEU A 263 -23.21 3.25 -15.97
CA LEU A 263 -22.39 2.18 -16.54
C LEU A 263 -22.70 2.01 -18.03
N ASN A 264 -23.96 2.02 -18.44
CA ASN A 264 -24.34 1.93 -19.85
C ASN A 264 -23.88 3.15 -20.66
N ALA A 265 -23.95 4.36 -20.09
CA ALA A 265 -23.42 5.57 -20.71
C ALA A 265 -21.89 5.49 -20.87
N LEU A 266 -21.19 5.01 -19.84
CA LEU A 266 -19.75 4.77 -19.87
C LEU A 266 -19.38 3.71 -20.91
N MET A 267 -20.11 2.59 -20.97
CA MET A 267 -19.91 1.51 -21.95
C MET A 267 -20.19 2.00 -23.37
N SER A 268 -21.18 2.87 -23.58
CA SER A 268 -21.44 3.50 -24.87
C SER A 268 -20.27 4.38 -25.31
N LYS A 269 -19.72 5.19 -24.39
CA LYS A 269 -18.56 6.05 -24.67
C LYS A 269 -17.29 5.25 -24.92
N ALA A 270 -17.07 4.18 -24.15
CA ALA A 270 -15.97 3.26 -24.37
C ALA A 270 -16.10 2.53 -25.72
N LYS A 271 -17.31 2.10 -26.10
CA LYS A 271 -17.58 1.49 -27.40
C LYS A 271 -17.34 2.45 -28.56
N GLU A 272 -17.76 3.72 -28.45
CA GLU A 272 -17.46 4.77 -29.43
C GLU A 272 -15.95 4.96 -29.60
N MET A 273 -15.20 4.99 -28.49
CA MET A 273 -13.74 5.14 -28.49
C MET A 273 -13.03 3.92 -29.09
N VAL A 274 -13.49 2.70 -28.78
CA VAL A 274 -12.96 1.46 -29.36
C VAL A 274 -13.23 1.39 -30.86
N VAL A 275 -14.45 1.74 -31.31
CA VAL A 275 -14.80 1.79 -32.74
C VAL A 275 -13.96 2.84 -33.47
N LEU A 276 -13.67 3.99 -32.84
CA LEU A 276 -12.78 4.99 -33.39
C LEU A 276 -11.35 4.46 -33.54
N ALA A 277 -10.83 3.79 -32.50
CA ALA A 277 -9.51 3.16 -32.52
C ALA A 277 -9.42 2.05 -33.59
N GLU A 278 -10.46 1.21 -33.74
CA GLU A 278 -10.55 0.17 -34.77
C GLU A 278 -10.60 0.79 -36.17
N ARG A 279 -11.35 1.89 -36.35
CA ARG A 279 -11.44 2.63 -37.63
C ARG A 279 -10.11 3.30 -37.98
N MET A 280 -9.39 3.84 -36.99
CA MET A 280 -8.04 4.37 -37.19
C MET A 280 -7.04 3.25 -37.52
N ARG A 281 -7.10 2.11 -36.82
CA ARG A 281 -6.30 0.92 -37.12
C ARG A 281 -6.54 0.39 -38.53
N LEU A 282 -7.80 0.34 -38.97
CA LEU A 282 -8.16 -0.07 -40.33
C LEU A 282 -7.69 0.95 -41.38
N LYS A 283 -7.76 2.25 -41.10
CA LYS A 283 -7.17 3.27 -41.99
C LYS A 283 -5.65 3.16 -42.08
N LEU A 284 -4.97 2.83 -40.98
CA LEU A 284 -3.52 2.56 -40.96
C LEU A 284 -3.14 1.30 -41.75
N LEU A 285 -3.98 0.25 -41.73
CA LEU A 285 -3.77 -0.96 -42.53
C LEU A 285 -4.16 -0.76 -44.01
N SER A 286 -5.15 0.10 -44.29
CA SER A 286 -5.65 0.38 -45.65
C SER A 286 -4.80 1.39 -46.42
N GLY A 287 -3.95 2.18 -45.74
CA GLY A 287 -2.96 3.07 -46.36
C GLY A 287 -1.78 2.34 -47.03
N SER A 288 -1.73 1.02 -47.00
CA SER A 288 -0.61 0.24 -47.53
C SER A 288 -0.83 -0.33 -48.94
N ASN A 289 -1.97 -0.09 -49.60
CA ASN A 289 -2.35 -0.92 -50.77
C ASN A 289 -2.93 -0.25 -52.03
N ASN A 290 -2.75 1.05 -52.26
CA ASN A 290 -3.02 1.64 -53.58
C ASN A 290 -1.83 2.50 -54.06
N GLN A 291 -1.24 2.04 -55.18
CA GLN A 291 -0.48 2.71 -56.25
C GLN A 291 -0.18 4.23 -56.11
N THR A 292 0.92 4.84 -56.56
CA THR A 292 2.11 4.55 -57.38
C THR A 292 2.87 5.89 -57.46
N SER A 293 4.17 5.86 -57.75
CA SER A 293 4.87 6.81 -58.64
C SER A 293 4.40 8.28 -58.70
N GLY A 294 5.26 9.19 -58.23
CA GLY A 294 5.41 10.52 -58.85
C GLY A 294 4.86 11.72 -58.08
N THR A 295 5.82 12.49 -57.55
CA THR A 295 5.86 13.97 -57.46
C THR A 295 4.89 14.74 -56.55
N ASN A 296 5.54 15.49 -55.66
CA ASN A 296 5.20 16.79 -55.06
C ASN A 296 4.24 16.82 -53.86
N ASP A 297 4.91 16.96 -52.70
CA ASP A 297 4.72 18.03 -51.71
C ASP A 297 3.41 18.15 -50.91
N GLU A 298 3.61 18.27 -49.59
CA GLU A 298 2.70 18.79 -48.56
C GLU A 298 1.73 17.84 -47.82
N ASP A 299 2.15 16.61 -47.45
CA ASP A 299 1.48 15.95 -46.30
C ASP A 299 2.37 15.01 -45.49
N MET A 300 3.70 15.22 -45.54
CA MET A 300 4.64 14.52 -44.65
C MET A 300 4.75 15.29 -43.32
N GLY A 301 3.60 15.56 -42.69
CA GLY A 301 3.45 15.92 -41.28
C GLY A 301 3.82 14.73 -40.40
N THR A 302 5.12 14.48 -40.40
CA THR A 302 5.96 13.77 -39.45
C THR A 302 5.25 12.88 -38.41
N LYS A 303 5.58 11.59 -38.52
CA LYS A 303 5.48 10.60 -37.43
C LYS A 303 6.11 11.11 -36.11
N GLU A 304 6.97 12.11 -36.19
CA GLU A 304 7.66 12.80 -35.10
C GLU A 304 6.80 13.91 -34.47
N GLU A 305 6.07 14.75 -35.21
CA GLU A 305 5.09 15.68 -34.61
C GLU A 305 3.93 14.93 -33.95
N MET A 306 3.50 13.80 -34.51
CA MET A 306 2.53 12.90 -33.88
C MET A 306 3.09 12.26 -32.59
N GLN A 307 4.39 12.00 -32.55
CA GLN A 307 5.11 11.53 -31.35
C GLN A 307 5.22 12.64 -30.31
N ASP A 308 5.44 13.89 -30.75
CA ASP A 308 5.57 15.07 -29.91
C ASP A 308 4.22 15.54 -29.34
N TRP A 309 3.12 15.31 -30.05
CA TRP A 309 1.75 15.45 -29.51
C TRP A 309 1.40 14.37 -28.49
N LEU A 310 1.87 13.12 -28.66
CA LEU A 310 1.75 12.06 -27.64
C LEU A 310 2.62 12.34 -26.40
N LEU A 311 3.80 12.95 -26.58
CA LEU A 311 4.71 13.35 -25.50
C LEU A 311 4.21 14.62 -24.76
N SER A 312 3.60 15.57 -25.47
CA SER A 312 3.05 16.83 -24.92
C SER A 312 1.76 16.64 -24.10
N VAL A 313 1.15 15.46 -24.14
CA VAL A 313 0.05 15.07 -23.24
C VAL A 313 0.56 14.64 -21.85
N GLY A 314 1.88 14.64 -21.61
CA GLY A 314 2.42 14.79 -20.26
C GLY A 314 2.24 13.58 -19.33
N ILE A 315 2.42 12.37 -19.85
CA ILE A 315 2.55 11.16 -19.03
C ILE A 315 3.96 10.60 -19.22
N ALA A 316 4.92 11.22 -18.53
CA ALA A 316 6.15 10.54 -18.16
C ALA A 316 5.82 9.61 -16.98
N SER A 317 5.31 8.42 -17.28
CA SER A 317 4.95 7.37 -16.30
C SER A 317 5.26 6.00 -16.89
N PRO A 318 5.53 4.97 -16.07
CA PRO A 318 5.99 3.68 -16.53
C PRO A 318 4.97 3.02 -17.47
N VAL A 319 5.48 2.12 -18.30
CA VAL A 319 4.76 1.40 -19.35
C VAL A 319 3.45 0.76 -18.80
N THR A 320 2.30 1.31 -19.19
CA THR A 320 0.97 0.75 -18.95
C THR A 320 0.37 0.19 -20.24
N LYS A 321 -0.64 -0.69 -20.11
CA LYS A 321 -1.30 -1.34 -21.25
C LYS A 321 -2.01 -0.35 -22.17
N GLU A 322 -2.44 0.80 -21.62
CA GLU A 322 -3.12 1.86 -22.37
C GLU A 322 -2.16 2.77 -23.14
N SER A 323 -0.88 2.86 -22.75
CA SER A 323 0.10 3.81 -23.32
C SER A 323 0.99 3.23 -24.42
N ALA A 324 1.21 1.90 -24.48
CA ALA A 324 2.22 1.29 -25.35
C ALA A 324 1.68 0.30 -26.42
N GLY A 325 0.40 -0.08 -26.39
CA GLY A 325 -0.21 -0.96 -27.40
C GLY A 325 0.66 -2.19 -27.75
N ALA A 326 1.03 -2.35 -29.02
CA ALA A 326 1.83 -3.48 -29.53
C ALA A 326 3.27 -3.59 -28.99
N LEU A 327 3.83 -2.52 -28.41
CA LEU A 327 5.19 -2.50 -27.85
C LEU A 327 5.23 -2.74 -26.34
N TYR A 328 4.06 -2.83 -25.69
CA TYR A 328 3.92 -3.05 -24.25
C TYR A 328 4.74 -4.24 -23.76
N HIS A 329 4.53 -5.42 -24.34
CA HIS A 329 5.23 -6.64 -23.91
C HIS A 329 6.72 -6.59 -24.20
N GLN A 330 7.16 -5.86 -25.24
CA GLN A 330 8.58 -5.71 -25.56
C GLN A 330 9.31 -4.85 -24.52
N GLN A 331 8.70 -3.74 -24.11
CA GLN A 331 9.28 -2.88 -23.07
C GLN A 331 9.19 -3.53 -21.69
N LEU A 332 8.07 -4.19 -21.38
CA LEU A 332 7.92 -4.96 -20.14
C LEU A 332 8.95 -6.09 -20.05
N SER A 333 9.24 -6.77 -21.18
CA SER A 333 10.26 -7.81 -21.27
C SER A 333 11.65 -7.28 -20.88
N ARG A 334 12.04 -6.10 -21.38
CA ARG A 334 13.32 -5.46 -21.03
C ARG A 334 13.38 -5.06 -19.56
N GLN A 335 12.32 -4.44 -19.05
CA GLN A 335 12.24 -4.05 -17.63
C GLN A 335 12.32 -5.27 -16.70
N LEU A 336 11.62 -6.36 -17.04
CA LEU A 336 11.68 -7.60 -16.28
C LEU A 336 13.08 -8.20 -16.33
N ALA A 337 13.78 -8.16 -17.47
CA ALA A 337 15.15 -8.69 -17.58
C ALA A 337 16.12 -7.96 -16.64
N ASP A 338 15.98 -6.64 -16.49
CA ASP A 338 16.81 -5.87 -15.56
C ASP A 338 16.43 -6.11 -14.10
N PHE A 339 15.13 -6.23 -13.81
CA PHE A 339 14.66 -6.51 -12.46
C PHE A 339 15.11 -7.88 -11.96
N VAL A 340 15.00 -8.93 -12.79
CA VAL A 340 15.20 -10.33 -12.41
C VAL A 340 16.67 -10.65 -12.07
N LYS A 341 17.64 -9.88 -12.56
CA LYS A 341 19.06 -10.06 -12.25
C LYS A 341 19.32 -10.21 -10.74
N LYS A 342 18.83 -9.26 -9.93
CA LYS A 342 19.07 -9.24 -8.47
C LYS A 342 18.37 -10.40 -7.72
N PRO A 343 17.06 -10.69 -7.94
CA PRO A 343 16.42 -11.87 -7.36
C PRO A 343 17.05 -13.19 -7.78
N LEU A 344 17.49 -13.29 -9.04
CA LEU A 344 18.06 -14.52 -9.59
C LEU A 344 19.43 -14.83 -8.99
N GLU A 345 20.29 -13.82 -8.81
CA GLU A 345 21.57 -13.95 -8.11
C GLU A 345 21.38 -14.41 -6.65
N ARG A 346 20.38 -13.85 -5.95
CA ARG A 346 20.06 -14.26 -4.57
C ARG A 346 19.50 -15.68 -4.48
N ALA A 347 18.77 -16.11 -5.50
CA ALA A 347 18.16 -17.45 -5.55
C ALA A 347 19.11 -18.53 -6.11
N GLY A 348 20.36 -18.18 -6.43
CA GLY A 348 21.35 -19.14 -6.91
C GLY A 348 21.19 -19.54 -8.38
N GLY A 349 20.55 -18.70 -9.21
CA GLY A 349 20.51 -18.88 -10.66
C GLY A 349 19.21 -19.44 -11.25
N MET A 350 18.24 -19.81 -10.41
CA MET A 350 16.89 -20.21 -10.84
C MET A 350 15.82 -19.74 -9.84
N ILE A 351 14.67 -19.31 -10.34
CA ILE A 351 13.54 -18.85 -9.52
C ILE A 351 12.19 -19.14 -10.18
N ASN A 352 11.15 -19.40 -9.39
CA ASN A 352 9.81 -19.62 -9.93
C ASN A 352 9.26 -18.36 -10.60
N LEU A 353 8.53 -18.57 -11.69
CA LEU A 353 7.83 -17.47 -12.38
C LEU A 353 6.81 -16.77 -11.45
N ILE A 354 6.16 -17.55 -10.58
CA ILE A 354 5.19 -17.05 -9.59
C ILE A 354 5.88 -16.15 -8.55
N ASP A 355 7.06 -16.54 -8.07
CA ASP A 355 7.80 -15.74 -7.09
C ASP A 355 8.26 -14.42 -7.72
N ILE A 356 8.70 -14.45 -8.98
CA ILE A 356 9.03 -13.23 -9.73
C ILE A 356 7.80 -12.34 -9.96
N TYR A 357 6.65 -12.92 -10.29
CA TYR A 357 5.40 -12.16 -10.40
C TYR A 357 5.10 -11.40 -9.12
N CYS A 358 5.15 -12.08 -7.98
CA CYS A 358 4.92 -11.48 -6.66
C CYS A 358 5.96 -10.39 -6.34
N LEU A 359 7.24 -10.67 -6.56
CA LEU A 359 8.33 -9.72 -6.29
C LEU A 359 8.24 -8.46 -7.15
N PHE A 360 7.94 -8.63 -8.45
CA PHE A 360 7.85 -7.54 -9.40
C PHE A 360 6.65 -6.64 -9.10
N ASN A 361 5.48 -7.23 -8.86
CA ASN A 361 4.27 -6.47 -8.50
C ASN A 361 4.40 -5.76 -7.14
N ARG A 362 5.04 -6.41 -6.17
CA ARG A 362 5.35 -5.80 -4.88
C ARG A 362 6.33 -4.62 -5.01
N ALA A 363 7.26 -4.68 -5.96
CA ALA A 363 8.18 -3.58 -6.24
C ALA A 363 7.51 -2.41 -6.99
N ARG A 364 6.51 -2.68 -7.86
CA ARG A 364 5.77 -1.65 -8.60
C ARG A 364 4.73 -0.90 -7.76
N GLY A 365 4.05 -1.58 -6.83
CA GLY A 365 3.14 -0.94 -5.86
C GLY A 365 1.75 -0.58 -6.37
N THR A 366 1.63 0.26 -7.41
CA THR A 366 0.32 0.79 -7.89
C THR A 366 -0.03 0.41 -9.33
N GLU A 367 0.93 -0.07 -10.11
CA GLU A 367 0.74 -0.49 -11.51
C GLU A 367 1.03 -1.98 -11.65
N LEU A 368 0.08 -2.81 -11.22
CA LEU A 368 0.22 -4.26 -11.25
C LEU A 368 0.15 -4.77 -12.68
N ILE A 369 0.96 -5.79 -12.97
CA ILE A 369 0.87 -6.55 -14.22
C ILE A 369 0.05 -7.82 -14.00
N SER A 370 -0.63 -8.28 -15.05
CA SER A 370 -1.33 -9.56 -15.00
C SER A 370 -0.35 -10.74 -15.15
N PRO A 371 -0.72 -11.96 -14.68
CA PRO A 371 0.12 -13.15 -14.85
C PRO A 371 0.38 -13.50 -16.32
N ASP A 372 -0.61 -13.28 -17.20
CA ASP A 372 -0.48 -13.53 -18.63
C ASP A 372 0.50 -12.56 -19.29
N ASP A 373 0.44 -11.26 -18.92
CA ASP A 373 1.34 -10.25 -19.45
C ASP A 373 2.80 -10.53 -19.06
N LEU A 374 3.03 -10.98 -17.82
CA LEU A 374 4.35 -11.41 -17.35
C LEU A 374 4.86 -12.61 -18.16
N ARG A 375 4.03 -13.66 -18.32
CA ARG A 375 4.40 -14.86 -19.07
C ARG A 375 4.75 -14.52 -20.52
N GLN A 376 3.94 -13.67 -21.16
CA GLN A 376 4.17 -13.24 -22.54
C GLN A 376 5.45 -12.39 -22.66
N ALA A 377 5.70 -11.48 -21.72
CA ALA A 377 6.93 -10.69 -21.69
C ALA A 377 8.19 -11.56 -21.49
N CYS A 378 8.13 -12.58 -20.63
CA CYS A 378 9.22 -13.54 -20.44
C CYS A 378 9.47 -14.41 -21.68
N SER A 379 8.42 -14.81 -22.41
CA SER A 379 8.57 -15.59 -23.65
C SER A 379 9.34 -14.85 -24.75
N LEU A 380 9.35 -13.50 -24.71
CA LEU A 380 10.09 -12.68 -25.66
C LEU A 380 11.60 -12.72 -25.43
N TRP A 381 12.08 -13.17 -24.26
CA TRP A 381 13.52 -13.25 -23.97
C TRP A 381 14.26 -14.27 -24.84
N GLU A 382 13.58 -15.22 -25.47
CA GLU A 382 14.24 -16.11 -26.43
C GLU A 382 14.65 -15.36 -27.71
N LYS A 383 13.92 -14.28 -28.04
CA LYS A 383 14.15 -13.47 -29.26
C LYS A 383 15.17 -12.36 -29.05
N PHE A 384 15.36 -11.93 -27.81
CA PHE A 384 16.36 -10.93 -27.43
C PHE A 384 17.56 -11.66 -26.84
N ASP A 385 18.80 -11.35 -27.24
CA ASP A 385 19.97 -12.01 -26.68
C ASP A 385 20.28 -11.52 -25.25
N ILE A 386 19.45 -11.96 -24.30
CA ILE A 386 19.49 -11.59 -22.90
C ILE A 386 20.01 -12.81 -22.11
N PRO A 387 20.77 -12.62 -21.02
CA PRO A 387 21.34 -13.73 -20.24
C PRO A 387 20.31 -14.55 -19.44
N VAL A 388 19.01 -14.20 -19.47
CA VAL A 388 17.95 -14.95 -18.77
C VAL A 388 17.02 -15.63 -19.76
N MET A 389 16.46 -16.77 -19.36
CA MET A 389 15.49 -17.52 -20.16
C MET A 389 14.33 -18.04 -19.31
N LEU A 390 13.17 -18.18 -19.95
CA LEU A 390 12.02 -18.88 -19.39
C LEU A 390 12.16 -20.37 -19.69
N ARG A 391 12.09 -21.21 -18.67
CA ARG A 391 12.09 -22.67 -18.78
C ARG A 391 10.79 -23.24 -18.23
N LYS A 392 10.33 -24.34 -18.84
CA LYS A 392 9.19 -25.11 -18.37
C LYS A 392 9.65 -26.53 -18.03
N PHE A 393 9.29 -27.01 -16.84
CA PHE A 393 9.46 -28.40 -16.43
C PHE A 393 8.35 -29.28 -16.99
N ASP A 394 8.55 -30.60 -16.98
CA ASP A 394 7.56 -31.59 -17.47
C ASP A 394 6.26 -31.57 -16.67
N SER A 395 6.34 -31.20 -15.39
CA SER A 395 5.17 -30.95 -14.51
C SER A 395 4.32 -29.75 -14.96
N GLY A 396 4.84 -28.90 -15.85
CA GLY A 396 4.23 -27.64 -16.25
C GLY A 396 4.67 -26.43 -15.43
N VAL A 397 5.47 -26.62 -14.37
CA VAL A 397 6.04 -25.51 -13.58
C VAL A 397 6.95 -24.68 -14.47
N MET A 398 6.76 -23.36 -14.44
CA MET A 398 7.56 -22.40 -15.19
C MET A 398 8.52 -21.67 -14.26
N VAL A 399 9.78 -21.58 -14.69
CA VAL A 399 10.86 -20.97 -13.94
C VAL A 399 11.68 -20.06 -14.83
N ILE A 400 12.32 -19.08 -14.22
CA ILE A 400 13.30 -18.22 -14.86
C ILE A 400 14.68 -18.65 -14.40
N GLN A 401 15.58 -18.92 -15.35
CA GLN A 401 16.95 -19.33 -15.08
C GLN A 401 17.93 -18.50 -15.89
N ASN A 402 19.18 -18.42 -15.42
CA ASN A 402 20.27 -17.86 -16.21
C ASN A 402 20.65 -18.87 -17.31
N LYS A 403 21.03 -18.41 -18.51
CA LYS A 403 21.54 -19.27 -19.59
C LYS A 403 22.79 -20.04 -19.17
N THR A 404 23.57 -19.51 -18.22
CA THR A 404 24.77 -20.17 -17.69
C THR A 404 24.48 -21.20 -16.60
N HIS A 405 23.25 -21.26 -16.08
CA HIS A 405 22.90 -22.18 -15.00
C HIS A 405 22.67 -23.59 -15.58
N SER A 406 23.44 -24.57 -15.10
CA SER A 406 23.32 -25.97 -15.51
C SER A 406 22.72 -26.82 -14.40
N ASP A 407 21.91 -27.81 -14.77
CA ASP A 407 21.35 -28.74 -13.80
C ASP A 407 22.39 -29.73 -13.26
N ASP A 408 23.56 -29.85 -13.89
CA ASP A 408 24.54 -30.89 -13.55
C ASP A 408 25.21 -30.65 -12.19
N GLU A 409 25.40 -29.38 -11.79
CA GLU A 409 25.85 -29.04 -10.44
C GLU A 409 24.81 -29.45 -9.39
N VAL A 410 23.53 -29.20 -9.67
CA VAL A 410 22.41 -29.57 -8.80
C VAL A 410 22.33 -31.09 -8.68
N PHE A 411 22.43 -31.82 -9.79
CA PHE A 411 22.45 -33.28 -9.79
C PHE A 411 23.65 -33.86 -9.04
N SER A 412 24.81 -33.22 -9.10
CA SER A 412 25.99 -33.64 -8.33
C SER A 412 25.76 -33.50 -6.81
N ARG A 413 25.12 -32.40 -6.37
CA ARG A 413 24.73 -32.22 -4.96
C ARG A 413 23.68 -33.24 -4.52
N ILE A 414 22.68 -33.50 -5.35
CA ILE A 414 21.66 -34.54 -5.09
C ILE A 414 22.32 -35.91 -4.98
N ARG A 415 23.25 -36.26 -5.89
CA ARG A 415 23.99 -37.52 -5.82
C ARG A 415 24.77 -37.66 -4.51
N SER A 416 25.44 -36.59 -4.06
CA SER A 416 26.12 -36.58 -2.75
C SER A 416 25.16 -36.77 -1.58
N LEU A 417 23.96 -36.17 -1.65
CA LEU A 417 22.93 -36.32 -0.63
C LEU A 417 22.41 -37.76 -0.53
N VAL A 418 22.08 -38.37 -1.67
CA VAL A 418 21.51 -39.73 -1.71
C VAL A 418 22.56 -40.80 -1.40
N SER A 419 23.85 -40.51 -1.59
CA SER A 419 24.95 -41.44 -1.24
C SER A 419 25.22 -41.55 0.26
N LYS A 420 24.57 -40.73 1.11
CA LYS A 420 24.70 -40.83 2.57
C LYS A 420 24.03 -42.12 3.08
N PRO A 421 24.59 -42.80 4.09
CA PRO A 421 24.08 -44.09 4.57
C PRO A 421 22.62 -44.03 5.03
N ASP A 422 22.20 -42.93 5.68
CA ASP A 422 20.82 -42.73 6.12
C ASP A 422 19.83 -42.57 4.95
N ALA A 423 20.26 -41.83 3.92
CA ALA A 423 19.49 -41.59 2.69
C ALA A 423 19.42 -42.83 1.79
N LEU A 424 20.46 -43.67 1.77
CA LEU A 424 20.45 -44.96 1.07
C LEU A 424 19.38 -45.91 1.63
N ARG A 425 19.15 -45.86 2.95
CA ARG A 425 18.18 -46.74 3.62
C ARG A 425 16.76 -46.21 3.52
N THR A 426 16.55 -44.95 3.84
CA THR A 426 15.20 -44.36 3.96
C THR A 426 14.74 -43.61 2.72
N GLY A 427 15.63 -43.31 1.77
CA GLY A 427 15.33 -42.44 0.64
C GLY A 427 15.19 -40.97 1.04
N ILE A 428 15.25 -40.07 0.06
CA ILE A 428 15.12 -38.64 0.29
C ILE A 428 13.73 -38.14 -0.10
N SER A 429 13.18 -37.24 0.70
CA SER A 429 11.98 -36.48 0.36
C SER A 429 12.33 -35.16 -0.33
N ALA A 430 11.33 -34.51 -0.92
CA ALA A 430 11.49 -33.16 -1.47
C ALA A 430 11.93 -32.14 -0.40
N SER A 431 11.52 -32.32 0.85
CA SER A 431 11.92 -31.45 1.97
C SER A 431 13.39 -31.62 2.35
N ASP A 432 13.91 -32.84 2.32
CA ASP A 432 15.33 -33.13 2.62
C ASP A 432 16.25 -32.55 1.54
N ALA A 433 15.83 -32.70 0.28
CA ALA A 433 16.50 -32.08 -0.85
C ALA A 433 16.44 -30.55 -0.78
N ALA A 434 15.31 -29.97 -0.38
CA ALA A 434 15.14 -28.52 -0.21
C ALA A 434 16.11 -27.95 0.83
N MET A 435 16.24 -28.60 1.99
CA MET A 435 17.18 -28.18 3.04
C MET A 435 18.64 -28.23 2.57
N THR A 436 18.99 -29.25 1.78
CA THR A 436 20.37 -29.42 1.28
C THR A 436 20.70 -28.46 0.14
N LEU A 437 19.74 -28.21 -0.75
CA LEU A 437 19.93 -27.36 -1.93
C LEU A 437 19.69 -25.87 -1.62
N GLY A 438 19.04 -25.55 -0.50
CA GLY A 438 18.68 -24.18 -0.14
C GLY A 438 17.57 -23.59 -1.01
N VAL A 439 16.65 -24.42 -1.50
CA VAL A 439 15.56 -24.03 -2.41
C VAL A 439 14.20 -24.38 -1.81
N ALA A 440 13.12 -23.82 -2.38
CA ALA A 440 11.77 -24.17 -1.94
C ALA A 440 11.44 -25.66 -2.20
N PRO A 441 10.65 -26.33 -1.34
CA PRO A 441 10.28 -27.74 -1.51
C PRO A 441 9.66 -28.08 -2.86
N ALA A 442 8.85 -27.17 -3.42
CA ALA A 442 8.28 -27.35 -4.75
C ALA A 442 9.37 -27.44 -5.83
N MET A 443 10.39 -26.57 -5.77
CA MET A 443 11.53 -26.59 -6.68
C MET A 443 12.42 -27.81 -6.49
N ALA A 444 12.67 -28.19 -5.23
CA ALA A 444 13.43 -29.40 -4.92
C ALA A 444 12.77 -30.64 -5.53
N LYS A 445 11.44 -30.73 -5.48
CA LYS A 445 10.67 -31.81 -6.12
C LYS A 445 10.91 -31.86 -7.64
N GLU A 446 10.88 -30.72 -8.33
CA GLU A 446 11.14 -30.67 -9.77
C GLU A 446 12.57 -31.13 -10.12
N TYR A 447 13.56 -30.76 -9.32
CA TYR A 447 14.93 -31.25 -9.51
C TYR A 447 15.05 -32.76 -9.29
N LEU A 448 14.34 -33.33 -8.32
CA LEU A 448 14.31 -34.78 -8.10
C LEU A 448 13.63 -35.53 -9.26
N LEU A 449 12.52 -34.99 -9.78
CA LEU A 449 11.85 -35.53 -10.96
C LEU A 449 12.73 -35.43 -12.22
N ALA A 450 13.46 -34.32 -12.40
CA ALA A 450 14.41 -34.18 -13.49
C ALA A 450 15.61 -35.15 -13.38
N ALA A 451 16.10 -35.39 -12.16
CA ALA A 451 17.15 -36.37 -11.89
C ALA A 451 16.67 -37.81 -12.18
N GLU A 452 15.43 -38.14 -11.81
CA GLU A 452 14.78 -39.39 -12.19
C GLU A 452 14.62 -39.52 -13.71
N GLY A 453 14.24 -38.45 -14.41
CA GLY A 453 14.14 -38.45 -15.87
C GLY A 453 15.48 -38.74 -16.57
N LYS A 454 16.61 -38.40 -15.93
CA LYS A 454 17.97 -38.79 -16.36
C LYS A 454 18.39 -40.20 -15.89
N GLY A 455 17.53 -40.92 -15.18
CA GLY A 455 17.79 -42.25 -14.63
C GLY A 455 18.73 -42.26 -13.42
N LEU A 456 18.96 -41.13 -12.75
CA LEU A 456 19.82 -41.06 -11.56
C LEU A 456 19.12 -41.57 -10.30
N LEU A 457 17.81 -41.35 -10.23
CA LEU A 457 16.96 -41.68 -9.08
C LEU A 457 15.80 -42.56 -9.52
N CYS A 458 15.25 -43.30 -8.56
CA CYS A 458 14.00 -44.03 -8.68
C CYS A 458 13.00 -43.47 -7.67
N ARG A 459 11.74 -43.33 -8.07
CA ARG A 459 10.67 -42.97 -7.14
C ARG A 459 10.13 -44.20 -6.41
N ASP A 460 9.85 -44.04 -5.13
CA ASP A 460 9.01 -44.93 -4.34
C ASP A 460 7.75 -44.16 -3.89
N VAL A 461 6.59 -44.73 -4.18
CA VAL A 461 5.29 -44.16 -3.84
C VAL A 461 4.58 -45.17 -2.96
N SER A 462 4.71 -44.98 -1.65
CA SER A 462 4.11 -45.83 -0.64
C SER A 462 3.12 -45.03 0.22
N PRO A 463 2.24 -45.70 1.00
CA PRO A 463 1.40 -45.01 1.99
C PRO A 463 2.22 -44.18 2.99
N ASP A 464 3.46 -44.61 3.23
CA ASP A 464 4.42 -43.97 4.13
C ASP A 464 5.03 -42.68 3.53
N GLY A 465 4.93 -42.50 2.22
CA GLY A 465 5.24 -41.22 1.56
C GLY A 465 5.79 -41.34 0.14
N PHE A 466 6.09 -40.17 -0.43
CA PHE A 466 6.71 -40.03 -1.73
C PHE A 466 8.21 -39.77 -1.57
N ARG A 467 9.03 -40.76 -1.91
CA ARG A 467 10.48 -40.74 -1.68
C ARG A 467 11.26 -41.05 -2.94
N PHE A 468 12.50 -40.60 -2.98
CA PHE A 468 13.43 -40.89 -4.07
C PHE A 468 14.64 -41.65 -3.54
N HIS A 469 15.04 -42.69 -4.26
CA HIS A 469 16.20 -43.52 -3.96
C HIS A 469 17.20 -43.45 -5.11
N ILE A 470 18.46 -43.81 -4.84
CA ILE A 470 19.46 -43.92 -5.90
C ILE A 470 19.07 -45.06 -6.84
N ASN A 471 19.25 -44.85 -8.14
CA ASN A 471 18.93 -45.87 -9.12
C ASN A 471 19.98 -46.99 -9.11
N LEU A 472 19.62 -48.12 -8.52
CA LEU A 472 20.47 -49.33 -8.46
C LEU A 472 20.29 -50.24 -9.69
N PHE A 473 19.19 -50.09 -10.45
CA PHE A 473 18.85 -50.99 -11.55
C PHE A 473 19.94 -51.11 -12.64
N PRO A 474 20.68 -50.04 -13.01
CA PRO A 474 21.76 -50.14 -13.99
C PRO A 474 22.93 -51.04 -13.55
N GLU A 475 23.15 -51.23 -12.24
CA GLU A 475 24.24 -52.07 -11.74
C GLU A 475 23.87 -53.57 -11.71
N ILE A 476 22.56 -53.88 -11.78
CA ILE A 476 22.02 -55.24 -11.74
C ILE A 476 22.10 -55.85 -13.14
N SER A 477 22.98 -56.85 -13.31
CA SER A 477 23.05 -57.63 -14.55
C SER A 477 21.89 -58.65 -14.61
N PRO A 478 21.15 -58.75 -15.71
CA PRO A 478 20.09 -59.76 -15.87
C PRO A 478 20.64 -61.20 -15.93
N ASP A 479 21.92 -61.36 -16.28
CA ASP A 479 22.62 -62.64 -16.35
C ASP A 479 23.15 -63.11 -14.98
N ASP A 480 23.40 -62.17 -14.06
CA ASP A 480 23.97 -62.42 -12.73
C ASP A 480 23.09 -61.83 -11.61
N ARG A 481 21.78 -62.13 -11.62
CA ARG A 481 20.78 -61.53 -10.71
C ARG A 481 21.03 -61.80 -9.22
N TYR A 482 21.82 -62.83 -8.90
CA TYR A 482 22.12 -63.25 -7.54
C TYR A 482 23.51 -62.82 -7.07
N LEU A 483 24.31 -62.18 -7.93
CA LEU A 483 25.70 -61.83 -7.65
C LEU A 483 25.81 -60.33 -7.39
N VAL A 484 26.00 -60.00 -6.10
CA VAL A 484 26.34 -58.65 -5.67
C VAL A 484 27.80 -58.40 -6.07
N LYS A 485 28.05 -57.39 -6.91
CA LYS A 485 29.42 -56.96 -7.19
C LYS A 485 30.05 -56.38 -5.92
N ASP A 486 31.30 -56.73 -5.62
CA ASP A 486 32.00 -56.25 -4.41
C ASP A 486 32.23 -54.73 -4.38
N HIS A 487 32.05 -54.08 -5.52
CA HIS A 487 32.31 -52.66 -5.75
C HIS A 487 31.14 -52.03 -6.53
N GLY A 488 30.68 -50.86 -6.09
CA GLY A 488 29.60 -50.11 -6.71
C GLY A 488 28.64 -49.49 -5.70
N ILE A 489 27.60 -48.84 -6.20
CA ILE A 489 26.55 -48.24 -5.35
C ILE A 489 25.73 -49.35 -4.68
N TYR A 490 25.56 -50.50 -5.34
CA TYR A 490 24.85 -51.66 -4.82
C TYR A 490 25.53 -52.28 -3.59
N SER A 491 26.87 -52.39 -3.58
CA SER A 491 27.60 -52.89 -2.40
C SER A 491 27.59 -51.89 -1.24
N MET A 492 27.69 -50.59 -1.54
CA MET A 492 27.54 -49.53 -0.54
C MET A 492 26.15 -49.55 0.11
N TRP A 493 25.11 -49.76 -0.69
CA TRP A 493 23.74 -49.90 -0.20
C TRP A 493 23.58 -51.11 0.71
N ILE A 494 24.11 -52.29 0.31
CA ILE A 494 24.08 -53.50 1.15
C ILE A 494 24.81 -53.28 2.47
N SER A 495 25.99 -52.64 2.46
CA SER A 495 26.73 -52.32 3.69
C SER A 495 25.90 -51.42 4.62
N ALA A 496 25.26 -50.38 4.08
CA ALA A 496 24.43 -49.46 4.86
C ALA A 496 23.15 -50.10 5.43
N VAL A 497 22.58 -51.09 4.73
CA VAL A 497 21.39 -51.82 5.19
C VAL A 497 21.76 -52.94 6.17
N SER A 498 22.93 -53.57 6.00
CA SER A 498 23.40 -54.70 6.81
C SER A 498 24.08 -54.30 8.12
N SER A 499 24.50 -53.03 8.27
CA SER A 499 25.13 -52.51 9.49
C SER A 499 24.13 -52.18 10.61
N SER A 500 22.98 -52.87 10.69
CA SER A 500 21.95 -52.72 11.73
C SER A 500 21.79 -53.99 12.55
#